data_AF-A0A815M4V1-F1
#
_entry.id   AF-A0A815M4V1-F1
#
_cell.length_a   1.000
_cell.length_b   1.000
_cell.length_c   1.000
_cell.angle_alpha   90.00
_cell.angle_beta   90.00
_cell.angle_gamma   90.00
#
_symmetry.space_group_name_H-M   'P 1'
#
loop_
_entity.id
_entity.type
_entity.pdbx_description
1 polymer ?
#
loop_
_entity_poly.entity_id
_entity_poly.type
_entity_poly.pdbx_seq_one_letter_code
_entity_poly.pdbx_strand_id
1 'polypeptide(L)'
;MYFTFLVPPKVEAHKPENDQSCIVGQDTHISWKFSGIEKPQVTWFLNDQPIPTNDRIQVTETDDGTSELSIHQAELADQGIYTAMATNSVGKAEAKTTLFIIIKPMITVNLDGSLQATKDETMTLKIVASGTPKPDIVWMKESNEIKPNDRVHETTENHDDDDYIYTLVISHVEPQDQGEYSAKISNIGESLVSNKCKVTVSSTSS
;
A
#
# COMPACT_ATOMS: atom_id res chain seq x y z
N MET A 1 -51.52 12.54 26.32
CA MET A 1 -50.95 12.71 24.96
C MET A 1 -49.45 12.54 25.10
N TYR A 2 -48.89 11.42 24.66
CA TYR A 2 -47.44 11.22 24.65
C TYR A 2 -46.92 11.80 23.34
N PHE A 3 -46.07 12.83 23.40
CA PHE A 3 -45.33 13.31 22.23
C PHE A 3 -44.08 12.44 22.11
N THR A 4 -44.03 11.56 21.12
CA THR A 4 -42.78 10.91 20.71
C THR A 4 -41.93 11.98 20.03
N PHE A 5 -40.86 12.43 20.70
CA PHE A 5 -39.87 13.29 20.06
C PHE A 5 -39.14 12.45 19.02
N LEU A 6 -39.22 12.84 17.75
CA LEU A 6 -38.43 12.22 16.69
C LEU A 6 -37.07 12.92 16.62
N VAL A 7 -35.99 12.13 16.53
CA VAL A 7 -34.61 12.64 16.50
C VAL A 7 -33.92 12.11 15.25
N PRO A 8 -33.28 12.98 14.44
CA PRO A 8 -32.54 12.53 13.27
C PRO A 8 -31.36 11.63 13.68
N PRO A 9 -30.87 10.78 12.77
CA PRO A 9 -29.73 9.93 13.07
C PRO A 9 -28.50 10.78 13.41
N LYS A 10 -27.62 10.27 14.27
CA LYS A 10 -26.35 10.91 14.61
C LYS A 10 -25.24 9.87 14.74
N VAL A 11 -24.09 10.16 14.13
CA VAL A 11 -22.87 9.35 14.30
C VAL A 11 -22.43 9.43 15.77
N GLU A 12 -22.34 8.29 16.45
CA GLU A 12 -21.78 8.21 17.80
C GLU A 12 -20.25 8.37 17.73
N ALA A 13 -19.67 9.05 18.72
CA ALA A 13 -18.27 9.47 18.69
C ALA A 13 -17.32 8.33 19.05
N HIS A 14 -17.25 7.31 18.20
CA HIS A 14 -16.13 6.37 18.03
C HIS A 14 -15.91 6.26 16.52
N LYS A 15 -15.14 7.20 15.99
CA LYS A 15 -14.74 7.14 14.59
C LYS A 15 -13.70 6.01 14.49
N PRO A 16 -13.89 4.93 13.69
CA PRO A 16 -12.72 4.25 13.15
C PRO A 16 -11.78 5.30 12.56
N GLU A 17 -10.48 5.02 12.56
CA GLU A 17 -9.52 5.87 11.86
C GLU A 17 -10.10 6.17 10.48
N ASN A 18 -10.14 7.46 10.10
CA ASN A 18 -10.80 7.86 8.85
C ASN A 18 -10.18 7.14 7.64
N ASP A 19 -8.97 6.61 7.81
CA ASP A 19 -8.23 5.82 6.86
C ASP A 19 -7.90 4.45 7.47
N GLN A 20 -8.16 3.39 6.72
CA GLN A 20 -7.87 2.01 7.07
C GLN A 20 -7.05 1.38 5.95
N SER A 21 -6.20 0.41 6.27
CA SER A 21 -5.44 -0.34 5.27
C SER A 21 -5.66 -1.83 5.42
N CYS A 22 -5.72 -2.55 4.30
CA CYS A 22 -5.83 -4.00 4.26
C CYS A 22 -4.88 -4.56 3.20
N ILE A 23 -4.22 -5.68 3.49
CA ILE A 23 -3.39 -6.38 2.50
C ILE A 23 -4.31 -7.23 1.60
N VAL A 24 -4.05 -7.22 0.29
CA VAL A 24 -4.79 -8.06 -0.67
C VAL A 24 -4.90 -9.51 -0.19
N GLY A 25 -6.09 -10.08 -0.33
CA GLY A 25 -6.44 -11.44 0.07
C GLY A 25 -6.74 -11.62 1.57
N GLN A 26 -6.56 -10.57 2.39
CA GLN A 26 -6.97 -10.60 3.79
C GLN A 26 -8.40 -10.09 3.98
N ASP A 27 -8.99 -10.45 5.12
CA ASP A 27 -10.30 -9.96 5.51
C ASP A 27 -10.17 -8.60 6.20
N THR A 28 -11.17 -7.74 6.00
CA THR A 28 -11.24 -6.43 6.65
C THR A 28 -12.70 -6.05 6.93
N HIS A 29 -12.91 -5.11 7.84
CA HIS A 29 -14.25 -4.62 8.16
C HIS A 29 -14.23 -3.13 8.46
N ILE A 30 -15.34 -2.45 8.18
CA ILE A 30 -15.55 -1.03 8.47
C ILE A 30 -16.83 -0.93 9.29
N SER A 31 -16.77 -0.31 10.46
CA SER A 31 -17.92 -0.25 11.38
C SER A 31 -18.21 1.19 11.82
N TRP A 32 -19.49 1.56 11.80
CA TRP A 32 -19.96 2.86 12.29
C TRP A 32 -21.18 2.69 13.18
N LYS A 33 -21.21 3.43 14.28
CA LYS A 33 -22.34 3.44 15.21
C LYS A 33 -23.19 4.68 15.04
N PHE A 34 -24.49 4.47 14.87
CA PHE A 34 -25.49 5.53 14.72
C PHE A 34 -26.51 5.46 15.85
N SER A 35 -26.84 6.64 16.38
CA SER A 35 -27.90 6.84 17.36
C SER A 35 -29.12 7.47 16.69
N GLY A 36 -30.31 7.16 17.21
CA GLY A 36 -31.58 7.72 16.78
C GLY A 36 -32.71 7.17 17.66
N ILE A 37 -33.76 7.95 17.90
CA ILE A 37 -34.92 7.44 18.68
C ILE A 37 -35.66 6.36 17.89
N GLU A 38 -35.89 6.61 16.61
CA GLU A 38 -36.20 5.54 15.65
C GLU A 38 -34.88 4.96 15.16
N LYS A 39 -34.72 3.63 15.25
CA LYS A 39 -33.54 2.91 14.74
C LYS A 39 -33.36 3.29 13.26
N PRO A 40 -32.26 3.97 12.90
CA PRO A 40 -32.04 4.34 11.51
C PRO A 40 -31.68 3.10 10.68
N GLN A 41 -32.11 3.09 9.42
CA GLN A 41 -31.63 2.12 8.44
C GLN A 41 -30.29 2.60 7.88
N VAL A 42 -29.28 1.73 7.83
CA VAL A 42 -27.97 2.08 7.25
C VAL A 42 -27.86 1.52 5.83
N THR A 43 -27.32 2.33 4.92
CA THR A 43 -26.98 1.92 3.56
C THR A 43 -25.52 2.27 3.29
N TRP A 44 -24.79 1.35 2.67
CA TRP A 44 -23.36 1.49 2.39
C TRP A 44 -23.08 1.81 0.92
N PHE A 45 -22.09 2.66 0.71
CA PHE A 45 -21.64 3.12 -0.60
C PHE A 45 -20.13 3.01 -0.70
N LEU A 46 -19.61 2.63 -1.86
CA LEU A 46 -18.20 2.72 -2.24
C LEU A 46 -18.09 3.74 -3.36
N ASN A 47 -17.33 4.82 -3.14
CA ASN A 47 -17.15 5.90 -4.11
C ASN A 47 -18.50 6.42 -4.64
N ASP A 48 -19.41 6.69 -3.70
CA ASP A 48 -20.79 7.16 -3.93
C ASP A 48 -21.71 6.19 -4.71
N GLN A 49 -21.27 4.94 -4.96
CA GLN A 49 -22.09 3.89 -5.57
C GLN A 49 -22.58 2.89 -4.51
N PRO A 50 -23.86 2.47 -4.53
CA PRO A 50 -24.36 1.47 -3.60
C PRO A 50 -23.57 0.17 -3.67
N ILE A 51 -23.23 -0.41 -2.52
CA ILE A 51 -22.50 -1.67 -2.46
C ILE A 51 -23.51 -2.84 -2.46
N PRO A 52 -23.44 -3.76 -3.42
CA PRO A 52 -24.24 -4.99 -3.36
C PRO A 52 -23.63 -5.96 -2.34
N THR A 53 -24.46 -6.48 -1.44
CA THR A 53 -24.03 -7.55 -0.53
C THR A 53 -24.00 -8.89 -1.25
N ASN A 54 -23.04 -9.74 -0.89
CA ASN A 54 -22.82 -11.09 -1.41
C ASN A 54 -22.03 -11.92 -0.39
N ASP A 55 -21.56 -13.12 -0.76
CA ASP A 55 -20.80 -13.98 0.16
C ASP A 55 -19.48 -13.32 0.63
N ARG A 56 -18.87 -12.48 -0.20
CA ARG A 56 -17.62 -11.77 0.06
C ARG A 56 -17.83 -10.46 0.83
N ILE A 57 -18.86 -9.68 0.47
CA ILE A 57 -19.19 -8.41 1.11
C ILE A 57 -20.50 -8.54 1.88
N GLN A 58 -20.41 -8.48 3.20
CA GLN A 58 -21.56 -8.65 4.10
C GLN A 58 -21.77 -7.38 4.93
N VAL A 59 -23.03 -7.06 5.19
CA VAL A 59 -23.40 -5.98 6.10
C VAL A 59 -24.18 -6.58 7.26
N THR A 60 -23.75 -6.25 8.47
CA THR A 60 -24.47 -6.60 9.70
C THR A 60 -24.88 -5.33 10.44
N GLU A 61 -26.00 -5.40 11.14
CA GLU A 61 -26.46 -4.33 12.03
C GLU A 61 -26.77 -4.94 13.40
N THR A 62 -26.20 -4.36 14.45
CA THR A 62 -26.45 -4.75 15.84
C THR A 62 -27.66 -3.99 16.41
N ASP A 63 -28.13 -4.43 17.57
CA ASP A 63 -29.23 -3.76 18.29
C ASP A 63 -28.80 -2.42 18.91
N ASP A 64 -27.50 -2.24 19.18
CA ASP A 64 -26.97 -1.00 19.74
C ASP A 64 -26.74 0.10 18.68
N GLY A 65 -27.10 -0.16 17.41
CA GLY A 65 -27.01 0.80 16.31
C GLY A 65 -25.68 0.80 15.56
N THR A 66 -24.84 -0.21 15.78
CA THR A 66 -23.61 -0.41 15.00
C THR A 66 -23.94 -1.10 13.69
N SER A 67 -23.51 -0.51 12.57
CA SER A 67 -23.51 -1.16 11.26
C SER A 67 -22.07 -1.47 10.88
N GLU A 68 -21.82 -2.71 10.48
CA GLU A 68 -20.51 -3.20 10.07
C GLU A 68 -20.58 -3.76 8.66
N LEU A 69 -19.69 -3.29 7.79
CA LEU A 69 -19.44 -3.83 6.47
C LEU A 69 -18.17 -4.68 6.53
N SER A 70 -18.31 -5.98 6.33
CA SER A 70 -17.21 -6.95 6.25
C SER A 70 -16.88 -7.26 4.79
N ILE A 71 -15.59 -7.31 4.48
CA ILE A 71 -15.04 -7.65 3.17
C ILE A 71 -14.08 -8.82 3.37
N HIS A 72 -14.46 -9.98 2.86
CA HIS A 72 -13.58 -11.15 2.84
C HIS A 72 -12.66 -11.10 1.63
N GLN A 73 -11.42 -11.57 1.77
CA GLN A 73 -10.43 -11.63 0.70
C GLN A 73 -10.36 -10.34 -0.13
N ALA A 74 -9.92 -9.25 0.50
CA ALA A 74 -9.90 -7.93 -0.12
C ALA A 74 -9.12 -7.92 -1.44
N GLU A 75 -9.64 -7.20 -2.42
CA GLU A 75 -9.04 -7.02 -3.76
C GLU A 75 -8.76 -5.55 -4.02
N LEU A 76 -7.91 -5.24 -5.01
CA LEU A 76 -7.58 -3.84 -5.32
C LEU A 76 -8.81 -2.99 -5.67
N ALA A 77 -9.84 -3.60 -6.26
CA ALA A 77 -11.10 -2.93 -6.59
C ALA A 77 -11.91 -2.50 -5.35
N ASP A 78 -11.61 -3.03 -4.16
CA ASP A 78 -12.26 -2.63 -2.91
C ASP A 78 -11.70 -1.32 -2.34
N GLN A 79 -10.60 -0.80 -2.91
CA GLN A 79 -10.03 0.47 -2.49
C GLN A 79 -11.00 1.64 -2.78
N GLY A 80 -11.15 2.53 -1.80
CA GLY A 80 -11.92 3.75 -2.00
C GLY A 80 -12.55 4.29 -0.72
N ILE A 81 -13.49 5.21 -0.91
CA ILE A 81 -14.20 5.87 0.19
C ILE A 81 -15.51 5.12 0.45
N TYR A 82 -15.59 4.48 1.60
CA TYR A 82 -16.79 3.83 2.11
C TYR A 82 -17.63 4.84 2.87
N THR A 83 -18.89 5.01 2.48
CA THR A 83 -19.85 5.87 3.16
C THR A 83 -20.97 5.02 3.76
N ALA A 84 -21.13 5.07 5.08
CA ALA A 84 -22.30 4.55 5.77
C ALA A 84 -23.32 5.69 5.95
N MET A 85 -24.48 5.56 5.32
CA MET A 85 -25.57 6.55 5.40
C MET A 85 -26.72 6.00 6.23
N ALA A 86 -26.91 6.55 7.42
CA ALA A 86 -28.03 6.25 8.30
C ALA A 86 -29.22 7.17 7.99
N THR A 87 -30.41 6.60 7.76
CA THR A 87 -31.64 7.34 7.44
C THR A 87 -32.79 6.93 8.36
N ASN A 88 -33.57 7.91 8.84
CA ASN A 88 -34.87 7.68 9.46
C ASN A 88 -35.91 8.69 8.92
N SER A 89 -37.12 8.71 9.50
CA SER A 89 -38.22 9.58 9.06
C SER A 89 -37.94 11.09 9.17
N VAL A 90 -36.92 11.49 9.95
CA VAL A 90 -36.61 12.90 10.26
C VAL A 90 -35.35 13.41 9.60
N GLY A 91 -34.43 12.53 9.22
CA GLY A 91 -33.20 12.97 8.56
C GLY A 91 -32.19 11.87 8.27
N LYS A 92 -30.96 12.32 8.02
CA LYS A 92 -29.83 11.47 7.63
C LYS A 92 -28.56 11.87 8.36
N ALA A 93 -27.68 10.91 8.59
CA ALA A 93 -26.30 11.12 8.98
C ALA A 93 -25.39 10.22 8.14
N GLU A 94 -24.19 10.70 7.85
CA GLU A 94 -23.18 9.93 7.12
C GLU A 94 -21.87 9.85 7.90
N ALA A 95 -21.16 8.73 7.71
CA ALA A 95 -19.81 8.54 8.18
C ALA A 95 -18.97 7.92 7.05
N LYS A 96 -17.69 8.30 6.98
CA LYS A 96 -16.81 7.94 5.86
C LYS A 96 -15.50 7.34 6.35
N THR A 97 -15.05 6.28 5.68
CA THR A 97 -13.76 5.63 5.88
C THR A 97 -13.10 5.42 4.52
N THR A 98 -11.86 5.85 4.35
CA THR A 98 -11.03 5.50 3.20
C THR A 98 -10.37 4.16 3.46
N LEU A 99 -10.62 3.17 2.61
CA LEU A 99 -9.90 1.90 2.64
C LEU A 99 -8.79 1.93 1.58
N PHE A 100 -7.55 1.72 2.01
CA PHE A 100 -6.39 1.51 1.15
C PHE A 100 -6.08 0.01 1.05
N ILE A 101 -5.83 -0.47 -0.17
CA ILE A 101 -5.48 -1.85 -0.42
C ILE A 101 -3.98 -1.95 -0.71
N ILE A 102 -3.30 -2.79 0.07
CA ILE A 102 -1.86 -2.98 0.01
C ILE A 102 -1.55 -4.27 -0.74
N ILE A 103 -0.75 -4.15 -1.80
CA ILE A 103 -0.04 -5.26 -2.43
C ILE A 103 1.39 -5.20 -1.90
N LYS A 104 1.78 -6.24 -1.15
CA LYS A 104 3.15 -6.36 -0.62
C LYS A 104 4.17 -6.30 -1.76
N PRO A 105 5.38 -5.77 -1.52
CA PRO A 105 6.39 -5.73 -2.55
C PRO A 105 6.78 -7.14 -2.98
N MET A 106 7.11 -7.33 -4.25
CA MET A 106 7.67 -8.57 -4.76
C MET A 106 8.81 -8.25 -5.71
N ILE A 107 10.00 -8.84 -5.48
CA ILE A 107 11.13 -8.70 -6.41
C ILE A 107 10.92 -9.70 -7.55
N THR A 108 10.55 -9.21 -8.73
CA THR A 108 10.28 -10.02 -9.92
C THR A 108 11.56 -10.32 -10.70
N VAL A 109 12.52 -9.39 -10.71
CA VAL A 109 13.87 -9.60 -11.23
C VAL A 109 14.88 -9.19 -10.18
N ASN A 110 15.73 -10.14 -9.81
CA ASN A 110 16.73 -9.98 -8.77
C ASN A 110 18.09 -9.57 -9.33
N LEU A 111 19.03 -9.18 -8.45
CA LEU A 111 20.41 -8.95 -8.85
C LEU A 111 21.09 -10.25 -9.29
N ASP A 112 21.96 -10.14 -10.30
CA ASP A 112 22.89 -11.20 -10.67
C ASP A 112 23.87 -11.50 -9.53
N GLY A 113 24.38 -12.73 -9.45
CA GLY A 113 25.29 -13.13 -8.37
C GLY A 113 26.66 -12.44 -8.41
N SER A 114 27.08 -11.94 -9.57
CA SER A 114 28.34 -11.23 -9.73
C SER A 114 28.33 -10.28 -10.92
N LEU A 115 29.10 -9.19 -10.82
CA LEU A 115 29.32 -8.23 -11.88
C LEU A 115 30.83 -7.90 -11.96
N GLN A 116 31.40 -7.96 -13.17
CA GLN A 116 32.74 -7.45 -13.42
C GLN A 116 32.61 -6.04 -14.02
N ALA A 117 32.98 -5.03 -13.25
CA ALA A 117 33.03 -3.65 -13.68
C ALA A 117 34.44 -3.29 -14.17
N THR A 118 34.53 -2.32 -15.08
CA THR A 118 35.81 -1.80 -15.57
C THR A 118 36.08 -0.45 -14.94
N LYS A 119 37.31 -0.23 -14.49
CA LYS A 119 37.75 1.06 -13.96
C LYS A 119 37.51 2.19 -14.98
N ASP A 120 37.05 3.32 -14.49
CA ASP A 120 36.74 4.55 -15.25
C ASP A 120 35.51 4.43 -16.17
N GLU A 121 34.91 3.24 -16.32
CA GLU A 121 33.62 3.04 -17.00
C GLU A 121 32.44 3.21 -16.03
N THR A 122 31.23 3.07 -16.56
CA THR A 122 29.99 3.09 -15.76
C THR A 122 29.52 1.66 -15.52
N MET A 123 29.15 1.36 -14.27
CA MET A 123 28.46 0.11 -13.94
C MET A 123 27.01 0.37 -13.55
N THR A 124 26.18 -0.66 -13.70
CA THR A 124 24.75 -0.59 -13.41
C THR A 124 24.29 -1.85 -12.69
N LEU A 125 23.54 -1.67 -11.61
CA LEU A 125 22.79 -2.72 -10.94
C LEU A 125 21.31 -2.44 -11.11
N LYS A 126 20.54 -3.48 -11.44
CA LYS A 126 19.11 -3.34 -11.73
C LYS A 126 18.34 -4.43 -11.02
N ILE A 127 17.23 -4.06 -10.39
CA ILE A 127 16.19 -4.98 -9.97
C ILE A 127 14.85 -4.53 -10.55
N VAL A 128 13.92 -5.46 -10.65
CA VAL A 128 12.52 -5.17 -10.96
C VAL A 128 11.68 -5.65 -9.79
N ALA A 129 10.77 -4.81 -9.33
CA ALA A 129 9.86 -5.16 -8.24
C ALA A 129 8.49 -4.53 -8.44
N SER A 130 7.45 -5.24 -7.97
CA SER A 130 6.07 -4.76 -7.91
C SER A 130 5.69 -4.34 -6.50
N GLY A 131 4.55 -3.68 -6.35
CA GLY A 131 3.92 -3.40 -5.06
C GLY A 131 2.99 -2.19 -5.10
N THR A 132 1.99 -2.19 -4.22
CA THR A 132 1.05 -1.08 -4.05
C THR A 132 0.91 -0.76 -2.55
N PRO A 133 1.21 0.46 -2.08
CA PRO A 133 1.82 1.56 -2.82
C PRO A 133 3.17 1.18 -3.46
N LYS A 134 3.57 1.95 -4.47
CA LYS A 134 4.88 1.82 -5.13
C LYS A 134 5.97 1.69 -4.05
N PRO A 135 6.78 0.61 -4.09
CA PRO A 135 7.83 0.44 -3.10
C PRO A 135 8.95 1.48 -3.24
N ASP A 136 9.55 1.83 -2.10
CA ASP A 136 10.81 2.56 -2.06
C ASP A 136 12.00 1.60 -2.15
N ILE A 137 13.13 2.10 -2.64
CA ILE A 137 14.40 1.36 -2.69
C ILE A 137 15.47 2.02 -1.83
N VAL A 138 16.32 1.18 -1.22
CA VAL A 138 17.57 1.59 -0.60
C VAL A 138 18.67 0.64 -1.07
N TRP A 139 19.68 1.18 -1.76
CA TRP A 139 20.83 0.40 -2.19
C TRP A 139 21.86 0.27 -1.06
N MET A 140 22.47 -0.90 -0.97
CA MET A 140 23.39 -1.26 0.11
C MET A 140 24.70 -1.78 -0.48
N LYS A 141 25.83 -1.34 0.07
CA LYS A 141 27.17 -1.92 -0.16
C LYS A 141 27.70 -2.42 1.19
N GLU A 142 27.94 -3.72 1.31
CA GLU A 142 28.49 -4.35 2.53
C GLU A 142 27.70 -3.98 3.81
N SER A 143 26.37 -3.88 3.68
CA SER A 143 25.42 -3.45 4.74
C SER A 143 25.39 -1.95 5.07
N ASN A 144 26.14 -1.12 4.34
CA ASN A 144 26.02 0.33 4.44
C ASN A 144 25.12 0.86 3.32
N GLU A 145 24.23 1.77 3.67
CA GLU A 145 23.41 2.46 2.68
C GLU A 145 24.29 3.30 1.75
N ILE A 146 24.05 3.16 0.45
CA ILE A 146 24.67 3.97 -0.58
C ILE A 146 23.86 5.26 -0.67
N LYS A 147 24.54 6.41 -0.66
CA LYS A 147 23.91 7.72 -0.83
C LYS A 147 24.24 8.27 -2.23
N PRO A 148 23.25 8.81 -2.97
CA PRO A 148 23.50 9.50 -4.22
C PRO A 148 24.54 10.62 -4.09
N ASN A 149 25.35 10.80 -5.13
CA ASN A 149 26.35 11.85 -5.25
C ASN A 149 26.66 12.09 -6.74
N ASP A 150 27.70 12.88 -7.06
CA ASP A 150 28.07 13.22 -8.44
C ASP A 150 28.39 11.98 -9.31
N ARG A 151 28.78 10.86 -8.70
CA ARG A 151 29.15 9.61 -9.37
C ARG A 151 28.08 8.53 -9.28
N VAL A 152 27.25 8.59 -8.24
CA VAL A 152 26.25 7.58 -7.89
C VAL A 152 24.85 8.15 -8.07
N HIS A 153 24.09 7.55 -8.98
CA HIS A 153 22.73 7.96 -9.30
C HIS A 153 21.76 6.80 -9.17
N GLU A 154 20.55 7.10 -8.71
CA GLU A 154 19.46 6.15 -8.56
C GLU A 154 18.30 6.58 -9.45
N THR A 155 17.75 5.65 -10.24
CA THR A 155 16.56 5.91 -11.06
C THR A 155 15.49 4.87 -10.78
N THR A 156 14.25 5.29 -10.93
CA THR A 156 13.10 4.40 -10.92
C THR A 156 12.20 4.70 -12.11
N GLU A 157 11.91 3.67 -12.89
CA GLU A 157 11.11 3.74 -14.11
C GLU A 157 9.92 2.79 -13.96
N ASN A 158 8.76 3.18 -14.51
CA ASN A 158 7.62 2.26 -14.59
C ASN A 158 7.91 1.19 -15.65
N HIS A 159 7.43 -0.02 -15.41
CA HIS A 159 7.52 -1.16 -16.30
C HIS A 159 6.10 -1.71 -16.58
N ASP A 160 5.99 -2.68 -17.49
CA ASP A 160 4.73 -3.37 -17.76
C ASP A 160 4.20 -4.10 -16.50
N ASP A 161 2.87 -4.29 -16.42
CA ASP A 161 2.17 -5.06 -15.37
C ASP A 161 2.34 -4.53 -13.92
N ASP A 162 2.33 -3.21 -13.72
CA ASP A 162 2.48 -2.55 -12.40
C ASP A 162 3.85 -2.79 -11.70
N ASP A 163 4.85 -3.26 -12.45
CA ASP A 163 6.24 -3.38 -12.01
C ASP A 163 6.99 -2.04 -12.11
N TYR A 164 8.07 -1.94 -11.33
CA TYR A 164 9.01 -0.83 -11.36
C TYR A 164 10.44 -1.35 -11.55
N ILE A 165 11.17 -0.72 -12.46
CA ILE A 165 12.60 -0.94 -12.63
C ILE A 165 13.33 0.04 -11.71
N TYR A 166 14.15 -0.49 -10.82
CA TYR A 166 15.05 0.31 -9.99
C TYR A 166 16.49 0.08 -10.40
N THR A 167 17.21 1.18 -10.62
CA THR A 167 18.57 1.14 -11.17
C THR A 167 19.51 1.95 -10.31
N LEU A 168 20.64 1.35 -9.92
CA LEU A 168 21.80 2.05 -9.38
C LEU A 168 22.85 2.19 -10.47
N VAL A 169 23.22 3.43 -10.77
CA VAL A 169 24.29 3.76 -11.72
C VAL A 169 25.47 4.31 -10.95
N ILE A 170 26.64 3.72 -11.17
CA ILE A 170 27.91 4.19 -10.62
C ILE A 170 28.84 4.50 -11.79
N SER A 171 29.04 5.79 -12.07
CA SER A 171 29.94 6.28 -13.11
C SER A 171 31.40 6.21 -12.65
N HIS A 172 32.35 6.37 -13.57
CA HIS A 172 33.79 6.46 -13.28
C HIS A 172 34.26 5.45 -12.20
N VAL A 173 33.99 4.17 -12.42
CA VAL A 173 34.20 3.12 -11.41
C VAL A 173 35.64 3.13 -10.88
N GLU A 174 35.78 3.04 -9.56
CA GLU A 174 37.03 3.03 -8.84
C GLU A 174 37.27 1.67 -8.17
N PRO A 175 38.52 1.28 -7.87
CA PRO A 175 38.81 0.02 -7.16
C PRO A 175 38.05 -0.15 -5.83
N GLN A 176 37.75 0.96 -5.16
CA GLN A 176 36.98 0.97 -3.91
C GLN A 176 35.49 0.66 -4.07
N ASP A 177 34.96 0.64 -5.29
CA ASP A 177 33.58 0.20 -5.56
C ASP A 177 33.45 -1.32 -5.57
N GLN A 178 34.54 -2.06 -5.53
CA GLN A 178 34.48 -3.50 -5.29
C GLN A 178 33.77 -3.78 -3.95
N GLY A 179 32.91 -4.81 -3.94
CA GLY A 179 32.19 -5.22 -2.75
C GLY A 179 30.95 -6.03 -3.08
N GLU A 180 30.17 -6.30 -2.03
CA GLU A 180 28.88 -6.97 -2.15
C GLU A 180 27.73 -5.96 -2.09
N TYR A 181 26.87 -5.99 -3.10
CA TYR A 181 25.75 -5.06 -3.25
C TYR A 181 24.42 -5.78 -3.07
N SER A 182 23.46 -5.10 -2.46
CA SER A 182 22.06 -5.54 -2.40
C SER A 182 21.12 -4.32 -2.43
N ALA A 183 19.84 -4.57 -2.68
CA ALA A 183 18.78 -3.59 -2.61
C ALA A 183 17.77 -4.00 -1.53
N LYS A 184 17.35 -3.05 -0.72
CA LYS A 184 16.20 -3.20 0.18
C LYS A 184 15.00 -2.52 -0.47
N ILE A 185 13.94 -3.28 -0.69
CA ILE A 185 12.66 -2.82 -1.23
C ILE A 185 11.63 -2.79 -0.11
N SER A 186 10.81 -1.75 -0.02
CA SER A 186 9.77 -1.67 1.02
C SER A 186 8.57 -0.82 0.65
N ASN A 187 7.40 -1.24 1.10
CA ASN A 187 6.23 -0.38 1.25
C ASN A 187 5.60 -0.59 2.65
N ILE A 188 4.45 -0.01 2.91
CA ILE A 188 3.76 -0.11 4.22
C ILE A 188 3.35 -1.54 4.60
N GLY A 189 3.30 -2.48 3.65
CA GLY A 189 2.92 -3.87 3.90
C GLY A 189 4.09 -4.77 4.28
N GLU A 190 5.28 -4.54 3.73
CA GLU A 190 6.46 -5.39 3.96
C GLU A 190 7.76 -4.73 3.47
N SER A 191 8.89 -5.26 3.96
CA SER A 191 10.22 -4.95 3.45
C SER A 191 10.97 -6.23 3.08
N LEU A 192 11.56 -6.24 1.90
CA LEU A 192 12.35 -7.33 1.32
C LEU A 192 13.78 -6.87 1.04
N VAL A 193 14.70 -7.83 0.92
CA VAL A 193 16.07 -7.61 0.49
C VAL A 193 16.34 -8.48 -0.74
N SER A 194 16.98 -7.91 -1.75
CA SER A 194 17.40 -8.64 -2.94
C SER A 194 18.47 -9.68 -2.62
N ASN A 195 18.75 -10.54 -3.59
CA ASN A 195 20.00 -11.27 -3.68
C ASN A 195 21.19 -10.30 -3.68
N LYS A 196 22.35 -10.85 -3.34
CA LYS A 196 23.60 -10.13 -3.30
C LYS A 196 24.34 -10.27 -4.64
N CYS A 197 24.85 -9.16 -5.14
CA CYS A 197 25.75 -9.12 -6.29
C CYS A 197 27.18 -8.84 -5.84
N LYS A 198 28.10 -9.75 -6.13
CA LYS A 198 29.53 -9.52 -5.91
C LYS A 198 30.12 -8.72 -7.08
N VAL A 199 30.41 -7.44 -6.85
CA VAL A 199 31.08 -6.58 -7.82
C VAL A 199 32.59 -6.71 -7.69
N THR A 200 33.28 -6.88 -8.82
CA THR A 200 34.75 -6.83 -8.92
C THR A 200 35.15 -5.76 -9.94
N VAL A 201 36.30 -5.12 -9.75
CA VAL A 201 36.77 -4.04 -10.63
C VAL A 201 38.05 -4.46 -11.36
N SER A 202 38.01 -4.55 -12.68
CA SER A 202 39.20 -4.76 -13.53
C SER A 202 39.76 -3.44 -14.07
N SER A 203 41.07 -3.40 -14.29
CA SER A 203 41.70 -2.25 -14.96
C SER A 203 41.20 -2.12 -16.41
N THR A 204 41.19 -0.89 -16.91
CA THR A 204 40.95 -0.59 -18.33
C THR A 204 42.02 -1.28 -19.17
N SER A 205 41.61 -1.98 -20.23
CA SER A 205 42.54 -2.59 -21.17
C SER A 205 43.36 -1.47 -21.83
N SER A 206 44.69 -1.57 -21.76
CA SER A 206 45.64 -0.59 -22.29
C SER A 206 45.64 -0.54 -23.82
#